data_AF-A0AAU8LNT4-F1
#
_entry.id   AF-A0AAU8LNT4-F1
#
_cell.length_a   1.000
_cell.length_b   1.000
_cell.length_c   1.000
_cell.angle_alpha   90.00
_cell.angle_beta   90.00
_cell.angle_gamma   90.00
#
_symmetry.space_group_name_H-M   'P 1'
#
loop_
_entity.id
_entity.type
_entity.pdbx_description
1 polymer ?
#
loop_
_entity_poly.entity_id
_entity_poly.type
_entity_poly.pdbx_seq_one_letter_code
_entity_poly.pdbx_strand_id
1 'polypeptide(L)' 'MTSSTPAPPHKSLEDSLIQVSDILRCASAAAYETGDALSGAKRDLAFSVVHLIDIARTRLDHSLEDVASR' A
#
# COMPACT_ATOMS: atom_id res chain seq x y z
N MET A 1 -29.47 4.45 -30.33
CA MET A 1 -29.06 3.69 -29.13
C MET A 1 -27.79 4.33 -28.61
N THR A 2 -27.91 5.23 -27.63
CA THR A 2 -26.76 5.93 -27.04
C THR A 2 -26.04 4.94 -26.12
N SER A 3 -24.87 4.46 -26.52
CA SER A 3 -23.96 3.72 -25.67
C SER A 3 -23.40 4.68 -24.61
N SER A 4 -24.13 4.84 -23.51
CA SER A 4 -23.61 5.48 -22.31
C SER A 4 -22.57 4.53 -21.71
N THR A 5 -21.31 4.65 -22.15
CA THR A 5 -20.19 4.07 -21.42
C THR A 5 -20.22 4.69 -20.03
N PRO A 6 -20.49 3.92 -18.95
CA PRO A 6 -20.44 4.48 -17.62
C PRO A 6 -19.00 4.89 -17.35
N ALA A 7 -18.80 6.17 -17.04
CA ALA A 7 -17.53 6.64 -16.51
C ALA A 7 -17.16 5.75 -15.30
N PRO A 8 -15.88 5.36 -15.14
CA PRO A 8 -15.47 4.56 -14.00
C PRO A 8 -15.95 5.28 -12.73
N PRO A 9 -16.53 4.58 -11.75
CA PRO A 9 -17.03 5.20 -10.54
C PRO A 9 -15.89 6.04 -9.94
N HIS A 10 -16.19 7.30 -9.61
CA HIS A 10 -15.26 8.14 -8.87
C HIS A 10 -14.96 7.40 -7.56
N LYS A 11 -13.79 6.73 -7.50
CA LYS A 11 -13.37 6.03 -6.28
C LYS A 11 -13.33 7.05 -5.15
N SER A 12 -13.94 6.69 -4.02
CA SER A 12 -13.82 7.49 -2.82
C SER A 12 -12.34 7.62 -2.45
N LEU A 13 -12.00 8.69 -1.73
CA LEU A 13 -10.68 8.79 -1.11
C LEU A 13 -10.43 7.56 -0.23
N GLU A 14 -11.45 7.08 0.49
CA GLU A 14 -11.40 5.86 1.30
C GLU A 14 -11.01 4.63 0.47
N ASP A 15 -11.72 4.36 -0.65
CA ASP A 15 -11.41 3.24 -1.55
C ASP A 15 -9.97 3.30 -2.08
N SER A 16 -9.50 4.52 -2.37
CA SER A 16 -8.14 4.75 -2.86
C SER A 16 -7.10 4.45 -1.78
N LEU A 17 -7.35 4.86 -0.54
CA LEU A 17 -6.48 4.57 0.60
C LEU A 17 -6.46 3.07 0.95
N ILE A 18 -7.61 2.40 0.91
CA ILE A 18 -7.70 0.93 1.07
C ILE A 18 -6.85 0.24 -0.01
N GLN A 19 -7.00 0.64 -1.27
CA GLN A 19 -6.20 0.10 -2.37
C GLN A 19 -4.70 0.29 -2.16
N VAL A 20 -4.27 1.45 -1.65
CA VAL A 20 -2.86 1.69 -1.35
C VAL A 20 -2.38 0.82 -0.17
N SER A 21 -3.21 0.57 0.84
CA SER A 21 -2.89 -0.35 1.95
C SER A 21 -2.60 -1.78 1.45
N ASP A 22 -3.37 -2.26 0.48
CA ASP A 22 -3.15 -3.55 -0.18
C ASP A 22 -1.84 -3.57 -0.97
N ILE A 23 -1.54 -2.50 -1.72
CA ILE A 23 -0.28 -2.37 -2.46
C ILE A 23 0.92 -2.42 -1.50
N LEU A 24 0.84 -1.68 -0.39
CA LEU A 24 1.87 -1.70 0.65
C LEU A 24 2.04 -3.10 1.25
N ARG A 25 0.95 -3.90 1.35
CA ARG A 25 1.03 -5.28 1.86
C ARG A 25 1.79 -6.18 0.90
N CYS A 26 1.47 -6.09 -0.39
CA CYS A 26 2.19 -6.82 -1.43
C CYS A 26 3.67 -6.40 -1.50
N ALA A 27 3.96 -5.10 -1.41
CA ALA A 27 5.33 -4.60 -1.40
C ALA A 27 6.13 -5.11 -0.20
N SER A 28 5.54 -5.13 0.99
CA SER A 28 6.17 -5.68 2.19
C SER A 28 6.49 -7.17 2.01
N ALA A 29 5.53 -7.97 1.55
CA ALA A 29 5.73 -9.40 1.29
C ALA A 29 6.87 -9.65 0.28
N ALA A 30 6.90 -8.89 -0.82
CA ALA A 30 7.96 -9.00 -1.81
C ALA A 30 9.35 -8.60 -1.26
N ALA A 31 9.41 -7.55 -0.44
CA ALA A 31 10.65 -7.12 0.21
C ALA A 31 11.14 -8.14 1.25
N TYR A 32 10.22 -8.75 2.01
CA TYR A 32 10.51 -9.85 2.94
C TYR A 32 11.10 -11.05 2.22
N GLU A 33 10.43 -11.54 1.18
CA GLU A 33 10.89 -12.70 0.40
C GLU A 33 12.24 -12.42 -0.27
N THR A 34 12.44 -11.19 -0.76
CA THR A 34 13.73 -10.74 -1.28
C THR A 34 14.81 -10.74 -0.19
N GLY A 35 14.51 -10.25 1.01
CA GLY A 35 15.44 -10.23 2.14
C GLY A 35 15.83 -11.63 2.63
N ASP A 36 14.89 -12.56 2.60
CA ASP A 36 15.13 -13.96 2.95
C ASP A 36 16.14 -14.61 1.99
N ALA A 37 15.98 -14.36 0.68
CA ALA A 37 16.84 -14.86 -0.38
C ALA A 37 18.23 -14.18 -0.49
N LEU A 38 18.45 -13.06 0.20
CA LEU A 38 19.71 -12.28 0.17
C LEU A 38 20.52 -12.46 1.45
N SER A 39 21.75 -11.96 1.52
CA SER A 39 22.57 -11.98 2.75
C SER A 39 23.45 -10.73 2.89
N GLY A 40 23.95 -10.48 4.10
CA GLY A 40 24.74 -9.28 4.44
C GLY A 40 23.99 -7.98 4.16
N ALA A 41 24.72 -6.95 3.72
CA ALA A 41 24.18 -5.60 3.51
C ALA A 41 22.96 -5.53 2.57
N LYS A 42 22.81 -6.47 1.63
CA LYS A 42 21.64 -6.50 0.72
C LYS A 42 20.37 -6.95 1.44
N ARG A 43 20.49 -7.91 2.38
CA ARG A 43 19.39 -8.31 3.26
C ARG A 43 19.01 -7.17 4.20
N ASP A 44 19.99 -6.49 4.77
CA ASP A 44 19.76 -5.34 5.65
C ASP A 44 19.01 -4.22 4.91
N LEU A 45 19.37 -3.97 3.65
CA LEU A 45 18.67 -3.02 2.79
C LEU A 45 17.22 -3.46 2.51
N ALA A 46 16.98 -4.74 2.18
CA ALA A 46 15.63 -5.25 1.94
C ALA A 46 14.73 -5.11 3.17
N PHE A 47 15.23 -5.42 4.37
CA PHE A 47 14.49 -5.21 5.61
C PHE A 47 14.32 -3.73 5.98
N SER A 48 15.26 -2.87 5.60
CA SER A 48 15.07 -1.42 5.73
C SER A 48 13.89 -0.93 4.87
N VAL A 49 13.71 -1.49 3.67
CA VAL A 49 12.54 -1.19 2.82
C VAL A 49 11.24 -1.68 3.47
N VAL A 50 11.22 -2.87 4.06
CA VAL A 50 10.06 -3.35 4.85
C VAL A 50 9.70 -2.34 5.95
N HIS A 51 10.69 -1.89 6.72
CA HIS A 51 10.44 -0.91 7.79
C HIS A 51 9.85 0.41 7.26
N LEU A 52 10.34 0.90 6.12
CA LEU A 52 9.78 2.08 5.47
C LEU A 52 8.33 1.88 5.01
N ILE A 53 8.01 0.69 4.52
CA ILE A 53 6.64 0.31 4.12
C ILE A 53 5.71 0.29 5.34
N ASP A 54 6.17 -0.24 6.48
CA ASP A 54 5.39 -0.24 7.72
C ASP A 54 5.11 1.18 8.22
N ILE A 55 6.10 2.07 8.18
CA ILE A 55 5.90 3.50 8.50
C ILE A 55 4.86 4.13 7.57
N ALA A 56 4.95 3.84 6.26
CA ALA A 56 4.00 4.36 5.30
C ALA A 56 2.57 3.85 5.57
N ARG A 57 2.43 2.58 5.97
CA ARG A 57 1.13 1.99 6.36
C ARG A 57 0.56 2.67 7.58
N THR A 58 1.33 2.88 8.65
CA THR A 58 0.85 3.59 9.85
C THR A 58 0.31 4.99 9.51
N ARG A 59 1.00 5.72 8.63
CA ARG A 59 0.55 7.05 8.17
C ARG A 59 -0.74 6.98 7.36
N LEU A 60 -0.89 5.93 6.56
CA LEU A 60 -2.09 5.66 5.78
C LEU A 60 -3.27 5.26 6.67
N ASP A 61 -3.04 4.43 7.69
CA ASP A 61 -4.07 4.00 8.64
C ASP A 61 -4.65 5.22 9.38
N HIS A 62 -3.81 6.16 9.82
CA HIS A 62 -4.29 7.44 10.36
C HIS A 62 -5.10 8.28 9.36
N SER A 63 -4.75 8.23 8.08
CA SER A 63 -5.50 8.93 7.03
C SER A 63 -6.87 8.27 6.79
N LEU A 64 -6.95 6.95 6.90
CA LEU A 64 -8.21 6.20 6.84
C LEU A 64 -9.10 6.50 8.05
N GLU A 65 -8.54 6.56 9.25
CA GLU A 65 -9.27 6.94 10.47
C GLU A 65 -9.87 8.35 10.37
N ASP A 66 -9.11 9.31 9.83
CA ASP A 66 -9.59 10.68 9.59
C ASP A 66 -10.73 10.71 8.57
N VAL A 67 -10.61 9.95 7.47
CA VAL A 67 -11.66 9.85 6.45
C VAL A 67 -12.93 9.18 6.99
N ALA A 68 -12.79 8.13 7.79
CA ALA A 68 -13.91 7.41 8.40
C ALA A 68 -14.62 8.22 9.51
N SER A 69 -13.93 9.21 10.09
CA SER A 69 -14.47 10.07 11.15
C SER A 69 -15.20 11.30 10.62
N ARG A 70 -15.19 11.55 9.30
CA ARG A 70 -15.88 12.66 8.64
C ARG A 70 -17.31 12.33 8.26
#